data_AF-A0A3D5L2C5-F1
#
_entry.id   AF-A0A3D5L2C5-F1
#
_cell.length_a   1.000
_cell.length_b   1.000
_cell.length_c   1.000
_cell.angle_alpha   90.00
_cell.angle_beta   90.00
_cell.angle_gamma   90.00
#
_symmetry.space_group_name_H-M   'P 1'
#
loop_
_entity.id
_entity.type
_entity.pdbx_description
1 polymer ?
#
loop_
_entity_poly.entity_id
_entity_poly.type
_entity_poly.pdbx_seq_one_letter_code
_entity_poly.pdbx_strand_id
1 'polypeptide(L)'
;MGSTINGTDVSLKTVAEAENLCSLTDPSTYSLTITGRDNFSAVITGEEIGLNGDTSVDLSDLVSSGKNYSWITDNIKGVNLTTGSSSDLNLDEQALQDKVVELTKGIDNLDTNKAFTAIESAIMSGQTSLSLDDAGCYTSQEVEIADTELSTKDGIDSIESFTVSLNFEGTLETIDFDTIKSWLIEDNGSITVDQTKVADYVQTLVNKYNTTGNTRTLAKTGGGTVSIVPGTYGWALDSESTAASIINAITAQQTATIDPVWSNKGAVLSQTQDWGGDYVEIDLDNQHVYVYRDGVCVFDTDCVSGKASTGHGTPDGAFYIMFCQKDATLKGEGYSTPVSYWMPFYMGVGMHDATWRSAFGGTIYATGGSHGCVNLPLDAANELYDLVHVGDVVVV
;
A
#
# COMPACT_ATOMS: atom_id res chain seq x y z
N MET A 1 -27.75 -12.55 11.05
CA MET A 1 -26.89 -11.66 10.26
C MET A 1 -27.77 -11.01 9.21
N GLY A 2 -27.87 -9.68 9.23
CA GLY A 2 -28.61 -8.91 8.22
C GLY A 2 -27.78 -8.72 6.96
N SER A 3 -28.40 -8.23 5.89
CA SER A 3 -27.69 -7.80 4.68
C SER A 3 -27.24 -6.36 4.82
N THR A 4 -26.01 -6.06 4.40
CA THR A 4 -25.45 -4.70 4.49
C THR A 4 -24.96 -4.20 3.13
N ILE A 5 -25.09 -2.89 2.91
CA ILE A 5 -24.46 -2.15 1.82
C ILE A 5 -23.55 -1.10 2.46
N ASN A 6 -22.24 -1.15 2.15
CA ASN A 6 -21.22 -0.27 2.76
C ASN A 6 -21.30 -0.22 4.30
N GLY A 7 -21.61 -1.36 4.94
CA GLY A 7 -21.78 -1.47 6.40
C GLY A 7 -23.13 -1.01 6.95
N THR A 8 -24.00 -0.42 6.12
CA THR A 8 -25.36 -0.02 6.50
C THR A 8 -26.32 -1.19 6.37
N ASP A 9 -27.06 -1.53 7.44
CA ASP A 9 -28.05 -2.60 7.41
C ASP A 9 -29.25 -2.21 6.54
N VAL A 10 -29.37 -2.92 5.42
CA VAL A 10 -30.47 -2.74 4.46
C VAL A 10 -31.48 -3.86 4.54
N SER A 11 -31.38 -4.78 5.49
CA SER A 11 -32.30 -5.92 5.61
C SER A 11 -33.76 -5.47 5.53
N LEU A 12 -34.54 -6.15 4.68
CA LEU A 12 -35.98 -5.91 4.48
C LEU A 12 -36.36 -4.54 3.89
N LYS A 13 -35.41 -3.77 3.35
CA LYS A 13 -35.68 -2.50 2.66
C LYS A 13 -35.93 -2.73 1.17
N THR A 14 -36.74 -1.88 0.55
CA THR A 14 -36.82 -1.78 -0.91
C THR A 14 -35.54 -1.17 -1.48
N VAL A 15 -35.32 -1.32 -2.79
CA VAL A 15 -34.18 -0.69 -3.48
C VAL A 15 -34.16 0.82 -3.22
N ALA A 16 -35.27 1.52 -3.43
CA ALA A 16 -35.36 2.96 -3.17
C ALA A 16 -35.12 3.34 -1.70
N GLU A 17 -35.52 2.50 -0.74
CA GLU A 17 -35.24 2.72 0.69
C GLU A 17 -33.78 2.44 1.06
N ALA A 18 -33.14 1.47 0.39
CA ALA A 18 -31.72 1.20 0.55
C ALA A 18 -30.87 2.29 -0.10
N GLU A 19 -31.20 2.73 -1.31
CA GLU A 19 -30.59 3.88 -1.99
C GLU A 19 -30.67 5.14 -1.10
N ASN A 20 -31.86 5.46 -0.59
CA ASN A 20 -32.05 6.62 0.28
C ASN A 20 -31.36 6.50 1.65
N LEU A 21 -31.18 5.28 2.17
CA LEU A 21 -30.48 5.05 3.43
C LEU A 21 -28.96 5.07 3.28
N CYS A 22 -28.47 4.58 2.13
CA CYS A 22 -27.04 4.52 1.81
C CYS A 22 -26.52 5.81 1.20
N SER A 23 -27.40 6.70 0.74
CA SER A 23 -27.03 8.04 0.30
C SER A 23 -26.74 8.93 1.51
N LEU A 24 -25.56 9.54 1.56
CA LEU A 24 -25.25 10.55 2.60
C LEU A 24 -26.07 11.81 2.33
N THR A 25 -27.07 12.13 3.15
CA THR A 25 -27.88 13.35 2.94
C THR A 25 -27.05 14.66 2.92
N ASP A 26 -25.86 14.65 3.52
CA ASP A 26 -24.88 15.73 3.46
C ASP A 26 -23.46 15.16 3.71
N PRO A 27 -22.55 15.15 2.71
CA PRO A 27 -21.18 14.67 2.90
C PRO A 27 -20.42 15.40 4.01
N SER A 28 -20.77 16.64 4.36
CA SER A 28 -20.15 17.37 5.48
C SER A 28 -20.52 16.78 6.85
N THR A 29 -21.63 16.05 6.94
CA THR A 29 -22.07 15.34 8.17
C THR A 29 -21.52 13.92 8.29
N TYR A 30 -20.79 13.46 7.29
CA TYR A 30 -20.13 12.17 7.30
C TYR A 30 -19.09 12.09 8.42
N SER A 31 -18.91 10.89 8.98
CA SER A 31 -17.82 10.60 9.89
C SER A 31 -17.30 9.19 9.68
N LEU A 32 -15.98 9.05 9.64
CA LEU A 32 -15.28 7.77 9.68
C LEU A 32 -14.69 7.61 11.08
N THR A 33 -15.11 6.56 11.80
CA THR A 33 -14.44 6.14 13.04
C THR A 33 -13.28 5.22 12.69
N ILE A 34 -12.07 5.61 13.05
CA ILE A 34 -10.85 4.83 12.86
C ILE A 34 -10.50 4.17 14.18
N THR A 35 -10.22 2.87 14.16
CA THR A 35 -9.70 2.12 15.31
C THR A 35 -8.36 1.49 14.98
N GLY A 36 -7.52 1.34 15.99
CA GLY A 36 -6.22 0.71 15.86
C GLY A 36 -5.80 0.01 17.15
N ARG A 37 -4.54 -0.45 17.20
CA ARG A 37 -3.95 -1.10 18.37
C ARG A 37 -3.86 -0.14 19.56
N ASP A 38 -3.62 -0.69 20.76
CA ASP A 38 -3.46 0.07 22.01
C ASP A 38 -4.63 0.99 22.38
N ASN A 39 -5.84 0.57 22.02
CA ASN A 39 -7.09 1.35 22.16
C ASN A 39 -7.07 2.69 21.40
N PHE A 40 -6.25 2.82 20.36
CA PHE A 40 -6.30 3.96 19.47
C PHE A 40 -7.70 4.05 18.84
N SER A 41 -8.31 5.23 18.96
CA SER A 41 -9.54 5.56 18.24
C SER A 41 -9.54 7.03 17.90
N ALA A 42 -9.90 7.34 16.66
CA ALA A 42 -10.05 8.69 16.17
C ALA A 42 -11.29 8.79 15.27
N VAL A 43 -11.76 10.01 15.06
CA VAL A 43 -12.84 10.29 14.11
C VAL A 43 -12.33 11.32 13.12
N ILE A 44 -12.54 11.06 11.83
CA ILE A 44 -12.37 12.03 10.76
C ILE A 44 -13.76 12.41 10.26
N THR A 45 -14.09 13.70 10.30
CA THR A 45 -15.36 14.21 9.79
C THR A 45 -15.25 14.68 8.35
N GLY A 46 -16.35 14.63 7.60
CA GLY A 46 -16.42 15.13 6.24
C GLY A 46 -16.08 16.62 6.15
N GLU A 47 -16.47 17.43 7.15
CA GLU A 47 -16.09 18.84 7.25
C GLU A 47 -14.57 19.07 7.33
N GLU A 48 -13.87 18.32 8.18
CA GLU A 48 -12.40 18.45 8.38
C GLU A 48 -11.60 18.16 7.11
N ILE A 49 -12.12 17.30 6.25
CA ILE A 49 -11.45 16.86 5.02
C ILE A 49 -12.10 17.44 3.76
N GLY A 50 -13.00 18.42 3.92
CA GLY A 50 -13.67 19.08 2.79
C GLY A 50 -14.46 18.12 1.90
N LEU A 51 -15.01 17.03 2.45
CA LEU A 51 -15.81 16.06 1.70
C LEU A 51 -17.09 16.74 1.19
N ASN A 52 -17.30 16.71 -0.12
CA ASN A 52 -18.46 17.30 -0.80
C ASN A 52 -18.79 16.49 -2.07
N GLY A 53 -20.03 16.50 -2.54
CA GLY A 53 -20.38 15.74 -3.75
C GLY A 53 -21.78 15.17 -3.78
N ASP A 54 -22.14 14.55 -4.90
CA ASP A 54 -23.36 13.75 -5.00
C ASP A 54 -23.13 12.39 -4.34
N THR A 55 -24.01 12.08 -3.40
CA THR A 55 -23.96 10.91 -2.53
C THR A 55 -25.03 9.90 -2.89
N SER A 56 -25.79 10.16 -3.95
CA SER A 56 -26.83 9.27 -4.43
C SER A 56 -26.22 7.93 -4.81
N VAL A 57 -26.71 6.89 -4.15
CA VAL A 57 -26.35 5.52 -4.48
C VAL A 57 -27.35 5.03 -5.54
N ASP A 58 -26.88 4.74 -6.75
CA ASP A 58 -27.69 4.11 -7.80
C ASP A 58 -27.51 2.59 -7.75
N LEU A 59 -28.55 1.86 -7.33
CA LEU A 59 -28.55 0.39 -7.26
C LEU A 59 -29.23 -0.24 -8.49
N SER A 60 -29.55 0.54 -9.52
CA SER A 60 -30.31 0.07 -10.69
C SER A 60 -29.56 -0.99 -11.52
N ASP A 61 -28.22 -0.97 -11.54
CA ASP A 61 -27.40 -2.00 -12.22
C ASP A 61 -27.34 -3.33 -11.47
N LEU A 62 -27.53 -3.31 -10.15
CA LEU A 62 -27.72 -4.51 -9.34
C LEU A 62 -29.06 -5.19 -9.65
N VAL A 63 -30.07 -4.40 -10.05
CA VAL A 63 -31.40 -4.86 -10.45
C VAL A 63 -31.40 -5.46 -11.87
N SER A 64 -30.60 -4.90 -12.79
CA SER A 64 -30.55 -5.33 -14.20
C SER A 64 -29.72 -6.59 -14.45
N SER A 65 -28.74 -6.88 -13.59
CA SER A 65 -27.80 -8.01 -13.72
C SER A 65 -28.32 -9.38 -13.25
N GLY A 66 -29.58 -9.48 -12.80
CA GLY A 66 -30.18 -10.77 -12.41
C GLY A 66 -29.57 -11.43 -11.17
N LYS A 67 -28.71 -10.72 -10.42
CA LYS A 67 -28.30 -11.10 -9.07
C LYS A 67 -29.49 -10.86 -8.15
N ASN A 68 -30.34 -11.88 -8.09
CA ASN A 68 -31.63 -11.91 -7.40
C ASN A 68 -31.63 -11.14 -6.09
N TYR A 69 -32.76 -10.47 -5.82
CA TYR A 69 -33.26 -9.79 -4.62
C TYR A 69 -33.18 -10.60 -3.29
N SER A 70 -32.11 -11.36 -3.11
CA SER A 70 -31.80 -12.25 -2.00
C SER A 70 -31.66 -11.45 -0.71
N TRP A 71 -31.08 -10.25 -0.72
CA TRP A 71 -30.95 -9.44 0.50
C TRP A 71 -32.30 -8.94 1.08
N ILE A 72 -33.33 -8.82 0.23
CA ILE A 72 -34.69 -8.43 0.63
C ILE A 72 -35.47 -9.63 1.20
N THR A 73 -35.13 -10.87 0.78
CA THR A 73 -35.95 -12.08 1.04
C THR A 73 -35.25 -13.18 1.86
N ASP A 74 -33.91 -13.23 1.92
CA ASP A 74 -33.12 -14.23 2.63
C ASP A 74 -32.67 -13.71 4.01
N ASN A 75 -33.55 -13.81 4.99
CA ASN A 75 -33.28 -13.52 6.42
C ASN A 75 -32.22 -14.45 7.08
N ILE A 76 -31.50 -15.28 6.33
CA ILE A 76 -30.69 -16.39 6.90
C ILE A 76 -29.22 -16.36 6.48
N LYS A 77 -28.83 -15.70 5.38
CA LYS A 77 -27.43 -15.79 4.89
C LYS A 77 -26.59 -14.52 4.95
N GLY A 78 -27.18 -13.33 5.08
CA GLY A 78 -26.45 -12.05 5.17
C GLY A 78 -25.53 -11.80 3.98
N VAL A 79 -25.94 -10.92 3.06
CA VAL A 79 -25.08 -10.56 1.92
C VAL A 79 -24.42 -9.21 2.24
N ASN A 80 -23.09 -9.16 2.15
CA ASN A 80 -22.32 -7.92 2.22
C ASN A 80 -22.03 -7.47 0.79
N LEU A 81 -22.62 -6.35 0.39
CA LEU A 81 -22.40 -5.74 -0.91
C LEU A 81 -21.63 -4.42 -0.72
N THR A 82 -20.67 -4.17 -1.61
CA THR A 82 -20.03 -2.88 -1.79
C THR A 82 -20.50 -2.32 -3.13
N THR A 83 -21.02 -1.10 -3.14
CA THR A 83 -21.36 -0.42 -4.40
C THR A 83 -20.11 0.20 -4.98
N GLY A 84 -19.89 0.01 -6.28
CA GLY A 84 -18.81 0.68 -7.01
C GLY A 84 -19.16 2.13 -7.28
N SER A 85 -18.17 3.00 -7.07
CA SER A 85 -18.03 4.37 -7.57
C SER A 85 -19.16 5.35 -7.28
N SER A 86 -19.04 6.08 -6.18
CA SER A 86 -19.47 7.49 -6.16
C SER A 86 -18.44 8.31 -6.95
N SER A 87 -18.61 8.39 -8.27
CA SER A 87 -17.77 9.21 -9.15
C SER A 87 -17.82 10.72 -8.84
N ASP A 88 -18.70 11.13 -7.93
CA ASP A 88 -19.06 12.53 -7.70
C ASP A 88 -18.74 13.01 -6.26
N LEU A 89 -18.15 12.15 -5.41
CA LEU A 89 -17.60 12.56 -4.12
C LEU A 89 -16.19 13.13 -4.32
N ASN A 90 -16.00 14.36 -3.86
CA ASN A 90 -14.74 15.08 -3.84
C ASN A 90 -14.25 15.23 -2.40
N LEU A 91 -12.95 15.02 -2.21
CA LEU A 91 -12.24 15.08 -0.94
C LEU A 91 -11.12 16.12 -1.04
N ASP A 92 -10.89 16.91 0.00
CA ASP A 92 -9.65 17.67 0.14
C ASP A 92 -8.56 16.75 0.67
N GLU A 93 -7.87 16.08 -0.25
CA GLU A 93 -6.88 15.04 0.06
C GLU A 93 -5.69 15.58 0.86
N GLN A 94 -5.33 16.87 0.73
CA GLN A 94 -4.30 17.48 1.58
C GLN A 94 -4.80 17.64 3.01
N ALA A 95 -6.05 18.09 3.19
CA ALA A 95 -6.66 18.15 4.51
C ALA A 95 -6.78 16.75 5.13
N LEU A 96 -7.11 15.72 4.32
CA LEU A 96 -7.08 14.34 4.78
C LEU A 96 -5.66 13.93 5.18
N GLN A 97 -4.65 14.23 4.37
CA GLN A 97 -3.27 13.84 4.64
C GLN A 97 -2.74 14.47 5.92
N ASP A 98 -2.95 15.78 6.09
CA ASP A 98 -2.57 16.51 7.30
C ASP A 98 -3.27 15.91 8.54
N LYS A 99 -4.56 15.56 8.39
CA LYS A 99 -5.32 14.93 9.46
C LYS A 99 -4.82 13.53 9.80
N VAL A 100 -4.51 12.71 8.80
CA VAL A 100 -3.95 11.37 9.02
C VAL A 100 -2.61 11.48 9.74
N VAL A 101 -1.69 12.34 9.27
CA VAL A 101 -0.39 12.55 9.93
C VAL A 101 -0.54 13.07 11.36
N GLU A 102 -1.49 13.97 11.61
CA GLU A 102 -1.81 14.46 12.96
C GLU A 102 -2.27 13.30 13.87
N LEU A 103 -3.24 12.52 13.40
CA LEU A 103 -3.88 11.44 14.17
C LEU A 103 -2.95 10.25 14.41
N THR A 104 -2.08 9.93 13.46
CA THR A 104 -1.18 8.77 13.53
C THR A 104 0.15 9.07 14.22
N LYS A 105 0.39 10.33 14.58
CA LYS A 105 1.65 10.75 15.20
C LYS A 105 1.91 10.03 16.51
N GLY A 106 3.03 9.30 16.57
CA GLY A 106 3.47 8.61 17.78
C GLY A 106 2.72 7.29 18.05
N ILE A 107 1.98 6.78 17.07
CA ILE A 107 1.51 5.39 17.08
C ILE A 107 2.66 4.50 16.63
N ASP A 108 3.12 3.62 17.51
CA ASP A 108 4.19 2.69 17.20
C ASP A 108 3.74 1.69 16.12
N ASN A 109 4.69 1.31 15.25
CA ASN A 109 4.50 0.28 14.23
C ASN A 109 3.34 0.54 13.25
N LEU A 110 2.95 1.79 13.03
CA LEU A 110 1.94 2.13 12.02
C LEU A 110 2.61 2.70 10.76
N ASP A 111 2.32 2.10 9.61
CA ASP A 111 2.65 2.64 8.30
C ASP A 111 1.62 3.73 7.94
N THR A 112 2.01 4.98 8.12
CA THR A 112 1.15 6.15 7.88
C THR A 112 0.67 6.25 6.43
N ASN A 113 1.42 5.74 5.44
CA ASN A 113 1.00 5.79 4.04
C ASN A 113 -0.07 4.73 3.75
N LYS A 114 0.09 3.53 4.29
CA LYS A 114 -0.98 2.50 4.25
C LYS A 114 -2.22 2.96 4.99
N ALA A 115 -2.04 3.61 6.16
CA ALA A 115 -3.14 4.19 6.91
C ALA A 115 -3.87 5.25 6.09
N PHE A 116 -3.15 6.18 5.45
CA PHE A 116 -3.74 7.17 4.55
C PHE A 116 -4.56 6.52 3.43
N THR A 117 -3.97 5.55 2.72
CA THR A 117 -4.62 4.85 1.59
C THR A 117 -5.88 4.09 2.04
N ALA A 118 -5.82 3.40 3.18
CA ALA A 118 -6.95 2.67 3.74
C ALA A 118 -8.08 3.61 4.21
N ILE A 119 -7.71 4.72 4.85
CA ILE A 119 -8.65 5.76 5.31
C ILE A 119 -9.34 6.43 4.13
N GLU A 120 -8.58 6.84 3.11
CA GLU A 120 -9.11 7.42 1.88
C GLU A 120 -10.07 6.46 1.18
N SER A 121 -9.67 5.19 1.02
CA SER A 121 -10.54 4.14 0.44
C SER A 121 -11.83 3.93 1.23
N ALA A 122 -11.75 3.96 2.57
CA ALA A 122 -12.92 3.83 3.44
C ALA A 122 -13.87 5.03 3.27
N ILE A 123 -13.34 6.25 3.19
CA ILE A 123 -14.10 7.49 2.95
C ILE A 123 -14.79 7.46 1.59
N MET A 124 -14.03 7.13 0.54
CA MET A 124 -14.54 7.09 -0.84
C MET A 124 -15.55 5.95 -1.08
N SER A 125 -15.57 4.93 -0.21
CA SER A 125 -16.59 3.88 -0.21
C SER A 125 -17.73 4.10 0.80
N GLY A 126 -17.73 5.24 1.50
CA GLY A 126 -18.78 5.63 2.45
C GLY A 126 -18.81 4.80 3.74
N GLN A 127 -17.70 4.15 4.12
CA GLN A 127 -17.63 3.34 5.34
C GLN A 127 -17.62 4.20 6.60
N THR A 128 -18.53 4.00 7.54
CA THR A 128 -18.51 4.78 8.80
C THR A 128 -17.49 4.29 9.83
N SER A 129 -16.78 3.19 9.55
CA SER A 129 -15.75 2.63 10.44
C SER A 129 -14.63 1.93 9.68
N LEU A 130 -13.38 2.10 10.12
CA LEU A 130 -12.19 1.42 9.59
C LEU A 130 -11.31 0.93 10.74
N SER A 131 -10.88 -0.33 10.67
CA SER A 131 -9.84 -0.89 11.53
C SER A 131 -8.50 -0.85 10.80
N LEU A 132 -7.55 -0.06 11.31
CA LEU A 132 -6.20 0.05 10.72
C LEU A 132 -5.41 -1.26 10.86
N ASP A 133 -5.74 -2.09 11.84
CA ASP A 133 -5.13 -3.41 12.01
C ASP A 133 -5.65 -4.40 10.98
N ASP A 134 -6.98 -4.49 10.82
CA ASP A 134 -7.58 -5.36 9.79
C ASP A 134 -7.23 -4.91 8.37
N ALA A 135 -6.97 -3.62 8.18
CA ALA A 135 -6.50 -3.05 6.92
C ALA A 135 -4.99 -3.26 6.67
N GLY A 136 -4.27 -3.91 7.59
CA GLY A 136 -2.84 -4.20 7.45
C GLY A 136 -1.97 -2.94 7.44
N CYS A 137 -2.43 -1.85 8.07
CA CYS A 137 -1.70 -0.59 8.15
C CYS A 137 -0.60 -0.63 9.21
N TYR A 138 -0.67 -1.56 10.16
CA TYR A 138 0.41 -1.75 11.11
C TYR A 138 1.50 -2.64 10.48
N THR A 139 2.76 -2.22 10.62
CA THR A 139 3.83 -3.21 10.68
C THR A 139 3.51 -4.13 11.86
N SER A 140 3.82 -5.41 11.74
CA SER A 140 3.67 -6.36 12.85
C SER A 140 4.08 -5.75 14.18
N GLN A 141 3.24 -6.00 15.19
CA GLN A 141 3.64 -5.83 16.57
C GLN A 141 4.51 -7.02 16.94
N GLU A 142 5.35 -6.83 17.96
CA GLU A 142 6.10 -7.91 18.57
C GLU A 142 5.08 -9.02 18.86
N VAL A 143 5.20 -10.12 18.13
CA VAL A 143 4.54 -11.34 18.56
C VAL A 143 5.06 -11.54 19.97
N GLU A 144 4.18 -11.52 20.96
CA GLU A 144 4.50 -12.03 22.28
C GLU A 144 4.84 -13.49 22.03
N ILE A 145 6.13 -13.76 21.80
CA ILE A 145 6.67 -15.09 21.72
C ILE A 145 6.52 -15.58 23.15
N ALA A 146 5.35 -16.17 23.44
CA ALA A 146 5.15 -16.92 24.66
C ALA A 146 6.37 -17.81 24.82
N ASP A 147 6.94 -17.87 26.03
CA ASP A 147 7.98 -18.84 26.39
C ASP A 147 7.43 -20.24 26.12
N THR A 148 7.48 -20.64 24.87
CA THR A 148 6.85 -21.86 24.39
C THR A 148 7.93 -22.89 24.61
N GLU A 149 7.91 -23.49 25.78
CA GLU A 149 8.80 -24.58 26.13
C GLU A 149 8.69 -25.68 25.08
N LEU A 150 9.83 -26.27 24.71
CA LEU A 150 9.84 -27.46 23.87
C LEU A 150 8.98 -28.53 24.55
N SER A 151 8.00 -29.07 23.81
CA SER A 151 7.16 -30.14 24.36
C SER A 151 8.06 -31.31 24.78
N THR A 152 8.01 -31.66 26.07
CA THR A 152 9.02 -32.46 26.80
C THR A 152 9.07 -33.95 26.42
N LYS A 153 8.65 -34.32 25.20
CA LYS A 153 8.53 -35.72 24.83
C LYS A 153 9.86 -36.42 24.50
N ASP A 154 10.87 -35.72 23.95
CA ASP A 154 12.10 -36.39 23.48
C ASP A 154 13.45 -35.64 23.68
N GLY A 155 13.48 -34.44 24.29
CA GLY A 155 14.75 -33.72 24.56
C GLY A 155 15.47 -33.20 23.30
N ILE A 156 16.75 -32.81 23.41
CA ILE A 156 17.56 -32.25 22.30
C ILE A 156 17.73 -33.24 21.13
N ASP A 157 17.68 -34.54 21.39
CA ASP A 157 17.94 -35.60 20.40
C ASP A 157 16.88 -35.66 19.29
N SER A 158 15.66 -35.17 19.53
CA SER A 158 14.63 -35.07 18.48
C SER A 158 14.88 -33.93 17.48
N ILE A 159 15.74 -32.97 17.81
CA ILE A 159 15.99 -31.78 16.98
C ILE A 159 16.83 -32.11 15.74
N GLU A 160 17.66 -33.16 15.80
CA GLU A 160 18.38 -33.68 14.63
C GLU A 160 17.42 -34.26 13.55
N SER A 161 16.15 -34.52 13.90
CA SER A 161 15.21 -35.22 13.04
C SER A 161 14.32 -34.31 12.18
N PHE A 162 14.33 -33.00 12.41
CA PHE A 162 13.52 -32.04 11.64
C PHE A 162 14.36 -30.94 10.97
N THR A 163 13.76 -30.25 10.01
CA THR A 163 14.41 -29.17 9.26
C THR A 163 13.51 -27.94 9.18
N VAL A 164 14.05 -26.76 9.46
CA VAL A 164 13.36 -25.48 9.27
C VAL A 164 14.00 -24.77 8.10
N SER A 165 13.20 -24.33 7.13
CA SER A 165 13.67 -23.54 5.99
C SER A 165 12.74 -22.37 5.73
N LEU A 166 13.28 -21.26 5.23
CA LEU A 166 12.50 -20.12 4.76
C LEU A 166 12.49 -20.09 3.23
N ASN A 167 11.33 -19.86 2.64
CA ASN A 167 11.12 -19.82 1.19
C ASN A 167 11.03 -18.37 0.69
N PHE A 168 12.12 -17.88 0.13
CA PHE A 168 12.24 -16.56 -0.49
C PHE A 168 11.98 -16.66 -1.99
N GLU A 169 10.69 -16.68 -2.36
CA GLU A 169 10.23 -16.71 -3.76
C GLU A 169 10.92 -17.84 -4.58
N GLY A 170 11.01 -19.04 -3.99
CA GLY A 170 11.63 -20.23 -4.59
C GLY A 170 13.08 -20.49 -4.16
N THR A 171 13.73 -19.53 -3.50
CA THR A 171 15.05 -19.74 -2.87
C THR A 171 14.87 -20.21 -1.43
N LEU A 172 15.39 -21.39 -1.09
CA LEU A 172 15.31 -21.92 0.27
C LEU A 172 16.54 -21.52 1.10
N GLU A 173 16.30 -20.84 2.22
CA GLU A 173 17.27 -20.62 3.29
C GLU A 173 17.02 -21.64 4.40
N THR A 174 17.81 -22.71 4.42
CA THR A 174 17.70 -23.74 5.45
C THR A 174 18.50 -23.35 6.69
N ILE A 175 17.86 -23.38 7.85
CA ILE A 175 18.52 -23.22 9.14
C ILE A 175 19.10 -24.57 9.53
N ASP A 176 20.43 -24.67 9.58
CA ASP A 176 21.09 -25.94 9.90
C ASP A 176 20.96 -26.32 11.38
N PHE A 177 21.22 -27.60 11.66
CA PHE A 177 21.09 -28.17 12.99
C PHE A 177 21.99 -27.49 14.02
N ASP A 178 23.25 -27.21 13.67
CA ASP A 178 24.21 -26.60 14.59
C ASP A 178 23.75 -25.19 15.00
N THR A 179 23.16 -24.46 14.07
CA THR A 179 22.54 -23.15 14.29
C THR A 179 21.36 -23.26 15.24
N ILE A 180 20.38 -24.12 14.96
CA ILE A 180 19.22 -24.32 15.85
C ILE A 180 19.67 -24.75 17.24
N LYS A 181 20.61 -25.70 17.33
CA LYS A 181 21.18 -26.19 18.59
C LYS A 181 21.84 -25.07 19.39
N SER A 182 22.51 -24.13 18.72
CA SER A 182 23.13 -22.97 19.38
C SER A 182 22.12 -21.99 19.97
N TRP A 183 20.85 -22.04 19.52
CA TRP A 183 19.76 -21.20 20.00
C TRP A 183 19.04 -21.80 21.21
N LEU A 184 19.30 -23.05 21.59
CA LEU A 184 18.60 -23.66 22.72
C LEU A 184 19.20 -23.22 24.05
N ILE A 185 18.34 -22.90 25.01
CA ILE A 185 18.70 -22.60 26.39
C ILE A 185 18.15 -23.73 27.26
N GLU A 186 19.02 -24.35 28.05
CA GLU A 186 18.62 -25.37 29.03
C GLU A 186 18.66 -24.75 30.44
N ASP A 187 17.52 -24.73 31.13
CA ASP A 187 17.42 -24.33 32.53
C ASP A 187 16.51 -25.28 33.30
N ASN A 188 17.05 -25.89 34.37
CA ASN A 188 16.35 -26.81 35.27
C ASN A 188 15.55 -27.95 34.58
N GLY A 189 16.02 -28.43 33.43
CA GLY A 189 15.37 -29.48 32.65
C GLY A 189 14.25 -28.99 31.71
N SER A 190 14.01 -27.68 31.65
CA SER A 190 13.24 -27.03 30.58
C SER A 190 14.17 -26.56 29.48
N ILE A 191 13.72 -26.65 28.23
CA ILE A 191 14.45 -26.17 27.06
C ILE A 191 13.60 -25.13 26.34
N THR A 192 14.16 -23.94 26.14
CA THR A 192 13.55 -22.82 25.41
C THR A 192 14.43 -22.39 24.25
N VAL A 193 13.89 -21.54 23.37
CA VAL A 193 14.62 -20.95 22.23
C VAL A 193 15.07 -19.53 22.59
N ASP A 194 16.35 -19.25 22.39
CA ASP A 194 16.97 -17.94 22.55
C ASP A 194 16.44 -16.99 21.46
N GLN A 195 15.43 -16.22 21.83
CA GLN A 195 14.75 -15.29 20.92
C GLN A 195 15.72 -14.24 20.34
N THR A 196 16.75 -13.84 21.10
CA THR A 196 17.74 -12.86 20.63
C THR A 196 18.53 -13.42 19.45
N LYS A 197 18.96 -14.68 19.53
CA LYS A 197 19.70 -15.32 18.43
C LYS A 197 18.84 -15.54 17.19
N VAL A 198 17.56 -15.84 17.36
CA VAL A 198 16.62 -15.93 16.23
C VAL A 198 16.44 -14.55 15.59
N ALA A 199 16.26 -13.50 16.40
CA ALA A 199 16.15 -12.13 15.90
C ALA A 199 17.42 -11.70 15.14
N ASP A 200 18.61 -12.01 15.67
CA ASP A 200 19.89 -11.76 14.99
C ASP A 200 19.96 -12.49 13.64
N TYR A 201 19.50 -13.74 13.58
CA TYR A 201 19.44 -14.50 12.33
C TYR A 201 18.47 -13.85 11.33
N VAL A 202 17.27 -13.47 11.76
CA VAL A 202 16.31 -12.76 10.90
C VAL A 202 16.87 -11.42 10.41
N GLN A 203 17.66 -10.72 11.24
CA GLN A 203 18.36 -9.50 10.80
C GLN A 203 19.36 -9.78 9.66
N THR A 204 19.99 -10.96 9.61
CA THR A 204 20.82 -11.35 8.45
C THR A 204 19.99 -11.53 7.18
N LEU A 205 18.75 -12.04 7.30
CA LEU A 205 17.81 -12.18 6.19
C LEU A 205 17.31 -10.80 5.73
N VAL A 206 16.99 -9.90 6.65
CA VAL A 206 16.65 -8.49 6.37
C VAL A 206 17.75 -7.86 5.52
N ASN A 207 19.01 -7.97 5.95
CA ASN A 207 20.14 -7.40 5.22
C ASN A 207 20.34 -8.03 3.82
N LYS A 208 19.93 -9.29 3.65
CA LYS A 208 20.09 -10.05 2.41
C LYS A 208 18.96 -9.79 1.41
N TYR A 209 17.73 -9.62 1.89
CA TYR A 209 16.53 -9.65 1.06
C TYR A 209 15.74 -8.35 1.00
N ASN A 210 15.84 -7.49 2.01
CA ASN A 210 15.17 -6.19 1.92
C ASN A 210 15.79 -5.36 0.81
N THR A 211 14.95 -4.61 0.12
CA THR A 211 15.36 -3.63 -0.89
C THR A 211 14.87 -2.22 -0.52
N THR A 212 13.86 -2.14 0.36
CA THR A 212 13.47 -0.88 1.01
C THR A 212 14.68 -0.29 1.74
N GLY A 213 14.97 0.99 1.51
CA GLY A 213 16.13 1.67 2.11
C GLY A 213 17.47 1.41 1.41
N ASN A 214 17.55 0.48 0.45
CA ASN A 214 18.77 0.21 -0.32
C ASN A 214 18.76 0.96 -1.65
N THR A 215 19.91 1.40 -2.14
CA THR A 215 20.05 1.94 -3.51
C THR A 215 20.08 0.79 -4.53
N ARG A 216 19.32 0.91 -5.62
CA ARG A 216 19.27 -0.06 -6.73
C ARG A 216 19.92 0.51 -7.99
N THR A 217 20.04 -0.29 -9.04
CA THR A 217 20.59 0.15 -10.33
C THR A 217 19.65 -0.18 -11.48
N LEU A 218 19.40 0.79 -12.36
CA LEU A 218 18.59 0.62 -13.56
C LEU A 218 19.45 0.79 -14.82
N ALA A 219 19.29 -0.11 -15.79
CA ALA A 219 19.76 0.13 -17.15
C ALA A 219 18.75 1.04 -17.85
N LYS A 220 19.01 2.35 -17.86
CA LYS A 220 18.01 3.34 -18.28
C LYS A 220 17.72 3.31 -19.77
N THR A 221 16.54 3.78 -20.13
CA THR A 221 16.14 4.00 -21.52
C THR A 221 17.11 4.95 -22.21
N GLY A 222 17.47 4.67 -23.46
CA GLY A 222 18.51 5.43 -24.18
C GLY A 222 19.96 5.06 -23.82
N GLY A 223 20.15 4.16 -22.86
CA GLY A 223 21.43 3.52 -22.55
C GLY A 223 22.17 4.09 -21.34
N GLY A 224 23.08 3.28 -20.80
CA GLY A 224 23.80 3.56 -19.56
C GLY A 224 23.16 2.90 -18.34
N THR A 225 23.69 3.21 -17.17
CA THR A 225 23.20 2.70 -15.89
C THR A 225 23.12 3.85 -14.89
N VAL A 226 22.02 3.91 -14.14
CA VAL A 226 21.76 4.92 -13.12
C VAL A 226 21.49 4.26 -11.77
N SER A 227 21.87 4.93 -10.69
CA SER A 227 21.52 4.52 -9.33
C SER A 227 20.18 5.10 -8.94
N ILE A 228 19.24 4.26 -8.53
CA ILE A 228 17.93 4.69 -8.03
C ILE A 228 18.01 4.70 -6.51
N VAL A 229 17.83 5.88 -5.91
CA VAL A 229 17.80 6.04 -4.44
C VAL A 229 16.54 5.41 -3.84
N PRO A 230 16.52 5.07 -2.55
CA PRO A 230 15.33 4.53 -1.90
C PRO A 230 14.13 5.47 -2.00
N GLY A 231 12.94 4.91 -2.21
CA GLY A 231 11.67 5.60 -2.04
C GLY A 231 10.74 4.75 -1.18
N THR A 232 9.44 4.78 -1.47
CA THR A 232 8.44 3.98 -0.74
C THR A 232 8.37 2.53 -1.24
N TYR A 233 8.98 2.23 -2.39
CA TYR A 233 8.98 0.91 -3.02
C TYR A 233 10.06 -0.04 -2.48
N GLY A 234 9.68 -1.30 -2.28
CA GLY A 234 10.63 -2.42 -2.12
C GLY A 234 10.14 -3.56 -1.25
N TRP A 235 10.96 -4.60 -1.15
CA TRP A 235 10.81 -5.68 -0.20
C TRP A 235 11.23 -5.22 1.20
N ALA A 236 10.38 -5.49 2.18
CA ALA A 236 10.68 -5.31 3.59
C ALA A 236 10.13 -6.49 4.38
N LEU A 237 11.03 -7.26 4.99
CA LEU A 237 10.65 -8.31 5.92
C LEU A 237 9.98 -7.72 7.15
N ASP A 238 8.95 -8.43 7.60
CA ASP A 238 8.45 -8.35 8.94
C ASP A 238 9.31 -9.26 9.81
N SER A 239 10.27 -8.66 10.52
CA SER A 239 11.26 -9.38 11.30
C SER A 239 10.64 -10.16 12.46
N GLU A 240 9.67 -9.57 13.14
CA GLU A 240 9.07 -10.12 14.36
C GLU A 240 8.18 -11.33 14.05
N SER A 241 7.28 -11.21 13.08
CA SER A 241 6.42 -12.33 12.66
C SER A 241 7.23 -13.46 12.02
N THR A 242 8.31 -13.12 11.30
CA THR A 242 9.24 -14.12 10.74
C THR A 242 9.98 -14.86 11.86
N ALA A 243 10.52 -14.14 12.85
CA ALA A 243 11.17 -14.75 14.02
C ALA A 243 10.23 -15.66 14.81
N ALA A 244 8.99 -15.21 15.05
CA ALA A 244 7.97 -15.99 15.73
C ALA A 244 7.63 -17.29 14.97
N SER A 245 7.53 -17.22 13.64
CA SER A 245 7.29 -18.40 12.80
C SER A 245 8.42 -19.42 12.90
N ILE A 246 9.68 -18.96 12.95
CA ILE A 246 10.86 -19.80 13.16
C ILE A 246 10.80 -20.47 14.54
N ILE A 247 10.54 -19.70 15.60
CA ILE A 247 10.47 -20.20 16.98
C ILE A 247 9.36 -21.24 17.12
N ASN A 248 8.18 -20.96 16.58
CA ASN A 248 7.06 -21.90 16.59
C ASN A 248 7.41 -23.23 15.90
N ALA A 249 8.09 -23.19 14.75
CA ALA A 249 8.52 -24.39 14.06
C ALA A 249 9.54 -25.21 14.87
N ILE A 250 10.50 -24.53 15.51
CA ILE A 250 11.52 -25.16 16.36
C ILE A 250 10.86 -25.80 17.58
N THR A 251 10.01 -25.06 18.31
CA THR A 251 9.34 -25.56 19.52
C THR A 251 8.40 -26.72 19.22
N ALA A 252 7.71 -26.70 18.08
CA ALA A 252 6.86 -27.79 17.62
C ALA A 252 7.64 -29.03 17.15
N GLN A 253 8.96 -28.92 16.98
CA GLN A 253 9.85 -29.98 16.48
C GLN A 253 9.38 -30.55 15.14
N GLN A 254 8.91 -29.67 14.25
CA GLN A 254 8.30 -30.06 12.98
C GLN A 254 9.15 -29.59 11.80
N THR A 255 9.32 -30.46 10.80
CA THR A 255 9.88 -30.05 9.51
C THR A 255 8.95 -29.04 8.86
N ALA A 256 9.44 -27.83 8.65
CA ALA A 256 8.66 -26.71 8.17
C ALA A 256 9.39 -25.95 7.07
N THR A 257 8.63 -25.56 6.05
CA THR A 257 9.02 -24.53 5.10
C THR A 257 8.14 -23.32 5.37
N ILE A 258 8.76 -22.26 5.89
CA ILE A 258 8.11 -21.02 6.28
C ILE A 258 8.18 -20.07 5.10
N ASP A 259 7.04 -19.53 4.68
CA ASP A 259 7.05 -18.34 3.82
C ASP A 259 7.26 -17.12 4.74
N PRO A 260 8.34 -16.34 4.56
CA PRO A 260 8.60 -15.16 5.38
C PRO A 260 7.43 -14.18 5.34
N VAL A 261 7.20 -13.48 6.44
CA VAL A 261 6.19 -12.44 6.50
C VAL A 261 6.81 -11.14 5.97
N TRP A 262 6.08 -10.44 5.11
CA TRP A 262 6.55 -9.22 4.45
C TRP A 262 5.68 -8.04 4.88
N SER A 263 6.30 -7.00 5.43
CA SER A 263 5.63 -5.71 5.67
C SER A 263 5.49 -4.91 4.37
N ASN A 264 6.39 -5.11 3.41
CA ASN A 264 6.25 -4.63 2.04
C ASN A 264 6.78 -5.66 1.03
N LYS A 265 6.16 -5.72 -0.16
CA LYS A 265 6.56 -6.61 -1.25
C LYS A 265 6.91 -5.81 -2.51
N GLY A 266 7.98 -6.24 -3.17
CA GLY A 266 8.24 -5.86 -4.57
C GLY A 266 7.66 -6.89 -5.55
N ALA A 267 7.82 -6.63 -6.85
CA ALA A 267 7.40 -7.49 -7.94
C ALA A 267 8.31 -8.72 -8.09
N VAL A 268 9.62 -8.53 -7.94
CA VAL A 268 10.63 -9.60 -8.05
C VAL A 268 11.64 -9.46 -6.93
N LEU A 269 11.99 -10.56 -6.26
CA LEU A 269 12.98 -10.55 -5.19
C LEU A 269 14.40 -10.43 -5.78
N SER A 270 14.89 -9.20 -5.91
CA SER A 270 16.18 -8.88 -6.55
C SER A 270 16.84 -7.68 -5.89
N GLN A 271 18.14 -7.74 -5.65
CA GLN A 271 18.90 -6.61 -5.08
C GLN A 271 19.28 -5.54 -6.12
N THR A 272 19.06 -5.80 -7.41
CA THR A 272 19.44 -4.86 -8.49
C THR A 272 18.24 -4.10 -9.07
N GLN A 273 17.17 -4.81 -9.41
CA GLN A 273 15.94 -4.28 -9.99
C GLN A 273 14.79 -5.19 -9.51
N ASP A 274 14.15 -4.79 -8.43
CA ASP A 274 13.08 -5.52 -7.76
C ASP A 274 11.68 -5.19 -8.28
N TRP A 275 11.55 -4.25 -9.21
CA TRP A 275 10.30 -3.87 -9.88
C TRP A 275 9.98 -4.67 -11.14
N GLY A 276 10.84 -5.63 -11.52
CA GLY A 276 10.57 -6.51 -12.65
C GLY A 276 10.49 -5.73 -13.98
N GLY A 277 9.65 -6.23 -14.89
CA GLY A 277 9.46 -5.68 -16.25
C GLY A 277 8.29 -4.72 -16.40
N ASP A 278 7.51 -4.51 -15.33
CA ASP A 278 6.26 -3.73 -15.34
C ASP A 278 6.43 -2.52 -14.43
N TYR A 279 6.73 -1.36 -15.03
CA TYR A 279 6.99 -0.14 -14.27
C TYR A 279 6.88 1.09 -15.17
N VAL A 280 6.80 2.26 -14.54
CA VAL A 280 6.94 3.57 -15.17
C VAL A 280 8.35 4.08 -14.90
N GLU A 281 9.05 4.54 -15.93
CA GLU A 281 10.35 5.20 -15.82
C GLU A 281 10.17 6.69 -16.11
N ILE A 282 10.53 7.57 -15.17
CA ILE A 282 10.53 9.02 -15.35
C ILE A 282 11.99 9.47 -15.46
N ASP A 283 12.49 9.63 -16.67
CA ASP A 283 13.83 10.14 -16.89
C ASP A 283 13.86 11.67 -16.74
N LEU A 284 14.28 12.16 -15.57
CA LEU A 284 14.40 13.59 -15.28
C LEU A 284 15.50 14.29 -16.10
N ASP A 285 16.55 13.58 -16.53
CA ASP A 285 17.62 14.16 -17.34
C ASP A 285 17.12 14.49 -18.75
N ASN A 286 16.32 13.58 -19.32
CA ASN A 286 15.77 13.71 -20.66
C ASN A 286 14.36 14.31 -20.69
N GLN A 287 13.74 14.52 -19.52
CA GLN A 287 12.37 15.03 -19.37
C GLN A 287 11.36 14.16 -20.14
N HIS A 288 11.38 12.87 -19.85
CA HIS A 288 10.61 11.88 -20.58
C HIS A 288 10.04 10.82 -19.65
N VAL A 289 8.86 10.28 -19.98
CA VAL A 289 8.20 9.20 -19.24
C VAL A 289 8.04 8.01 -20.16
N TYR A 290 8.38 6.81 -19.67
CA TYR A 290 8.21 5.54 -20.37
C TYR A 290 7.36 4.60 -19.53
N VAL A 291 6.56 3.76 -20.18
CA VAL A 291 5.83 2.67 -19.53
C VAL A 291 6.32 1.36 -20.09
N TYR A 292 6.78 0.49 -19.20
CA TYR A 292 7.23 -0.85 -19.52
C TYR A 292 6.18 -1.88 -19.10
N ARG A 293 5.92 -2.86 -19.98
CA ARG A 293 5.12 -4.06 -19.72
C ARG A 293 5.86 -5.26 -20.27
N ASP A 294 6.01 -6.31 -19.47
CA ASP A 294 6.83 -7.49 -19.74
C ASP A 294 8.26 -7.14 -20.22
N GLY A 295 8.82 -6.04 -19.71
CA GLY A 295 10.14 -5.53 -20.10
C GLY A 295 10.20 -4.86 -21.47
N VAL A 296 9.05 -4.59 -22.10
CA VAL A 296 8.95 -3.87 -23.38
C VAL A 296 8.35 -2.49 -23.13
N CYS A 297 8.97 -1.44 -23.68
CA CYS A 297 8.40 -0.10 -23.67
C CYS A 297 7.14 -0.08 -24.55
N VAL A 298 5.97 0.10 -23.95
CA VAL A 298 4.67 0.12 -24.64
C VAL A 298 4.14 1.52 -24.88
N PHE A 299 4.65 2.51 -24.17
CA PHE A 299 4.26 3.91 -24.27
C PHE A 299 5.40 4.82 -23.82
N ASP A 300 5.50 5.99 -24.43
CA ASP A 300 6.45 7.03 -24.06
C ASP A 300 5.92 8.43 -24.39
N THR A 301 6.33 9.43 -23.61
CA THR A 301 5.97 10.84 -23.83
C THR A 301 6.98 11.78 -23.19
N ASP A 302 7.21 12.93 -23.83
CA ASP A 302 7.89 14.05 -23.18
C ASP A 302 7.07 14.57 -21.99
N CYS A 303 7.77 15.08 -20.97
CA CYS A 303 7.16 15.66 -19.77
C CYS A 303 7.82 16.99 -19.36
N VAL A 304 7.29 17.64 -18.34
CA VAL A 304 7.98 18.74 -17.63
C VAL A 304 7.92 18.46 -16.13
N SER A 305 9.06 18.20 -15.53
CA SER A 305 9.20 17.89 -14.11
C SER A 305 9.31 19.17 -13.24
N GLY A 306 9.48 18.95 -11.94
CA GLY A 306 9.59 19.98 -10.92
C GLY A 306 10.83 20.85 -11.06
N LYS A 307 10.69 22.14 -10.71
CA LYS A 307 11.80 23.11 -10.75
C LYS A 307 12.68 23.00 -9.51
N ALA A 308 13.74 22.18 -9.59
CA ALA A 308 14.67 21.95 -8.49
C ALA A 308 15.34 23.23 -7.95
N SER A 309 15.62 24.23 -8.80
CA SER A 309 16.29 25.48 -8.39
C SER A 309 15.48 26.33 -7.41
N THR A 310 14.18 26.07 -7.28
CA THR A 310 13.27 26.76 -6.35
C THR A 310 12.80 25.86 -5.21
N GLY A 311 13.46 24.72 -5.00
CA GLY A 311 13.07 23.76 -3.95
C GLY A 311 11.84 22.90 -4.32
N HIS A 312 11.48 22.87 -5.61
CA HIS A 312 10.33 22.13 -6.12
C HIS A 312 10.75 21.00 -7.07
N GLY A 313 11.88 20.36 -6.82
CA GLY A 313 12.33 19.24 -7.64
C GLY A 313 11.38 18.05 -7.51
N THR A 314 11.15 17.34 -8.61
CA THR A 314 10.53 16.01 -8.54
C THR A 314 11.47 15.10 -7.74
N PRO A 315 10.98 14.35 -6.74
CA PRO A 315 11.82 13.51 -5.91
C PRO A 315 12.33 12.30 -6.69
N ASP A 316 13.63 12.02 -6.58
CA ASP A 316 14.23 10.78 -7.10
C ASP A 316 13.81 9.59 -6.23
N GLY A 317 13.65 8.41 -6.82
CA GLY A 317 13.40 7.19 -6.06
C GLY A 317 12.59 6.13 -6.78
N ALA A 318 12.32 5.03 -6.08
CA ALA A 318 11.31 4.06 -6.50
C ALA A 318 10.08 4.17 -5.59
N PHE A 319 8.92 4.32 -6.21
CA PHE A 319 7.65 4.56 -5.56
C PHE A 319 6.57 3.64 -6.14
N TYR A 320 5.36 3.73 -5.60
CA TYR A 320 4.18 3.09 -6.16
C TYR A 320 3.19 4.16 -6.63
N ILE A 321 2.43 3.87 -7.68
CA ILE A 321 1.17 4.58 -7.93
C ILE A 321 0.27 4.36 -6.72
N MET A 322 -0.05 5.43 -6.02
CA MET A 322 -0.84 5.40 -4.79
C MET A 322 -2.32 5.18 -5.11
N PHE A 323 -2.82 5.90 -6.11
CA PHE A 323 -4.17 5.78 -6.68
C PHE A 323 -4.21 6.43 -8.06
N CYS A 324 -5.36 6.34 -8.74
CA CYS A 324 -5.63 7.03 -10.00
C CYS A 324 -6.99 7.74 -9.91
N GLN A 325 -7.06 9.01 -10.32
CA GLN A 325 -8.27 9.82 -10.25
C GLN A 325 -8.48 10.63 -11.53
N LYS A 326 -9.75 10.76 -11.96
CA LYS A 326 -10.16 11.67 -13.04
C LYS A 326 -10.73 12.97 -12.46
N ASP A 327 -10.62 14.05 -13.24
CA ASP A 327 -11.21 15.37 -12.94
C ASP A 327 -10.82 15.93 -11.55
N ALA A 328 -9.58 15.66 -11.13
CA ALA A 328 -9.05 16.08 -9.84
C ALA A 328 -8.75 17.60 -9.81
N THR A 329 -8.75 18.19 -8.61
CA THR A 329 -8.27 19.56 -8.39
C THR A 329 -7.07 19.56 -7.46
N LEU A 330 -5.89 19.77 -8.01
CA LEU A 330 -4.64 19.80 -7.26
C LEU A 330 -4.48 21.14 -6.54
N LYS A 331 -4.23 21.12 -5.23
CA LYS A 331 -4.04 22.32 -4.41
C LYS A 331 -2.68 22.31 -3.73
N GLY A 332 -2.10 23.49 -3.57
CA GLY A 332 -0.91 23.70 -2.75
C GLY A 332 -0.82 25.15 -2.33
N GLU A 333 0.34 25.58 -1.80
CA GLU A 333 0.51 26.94 -1.28
C GLU A 333 0.29 27.98 -2.39
N GLY A 334 -0.89 28.60 -2.40
CA GLY A 334 -1.26 29.66 -3.34
C GLY A 334 -1.71 29.19 -4.72
N TYR A 335 -1.96 27.89 -4.95
CA TYR A 335 -2.50 27.41 -6.23
C TYR A 335 -3.62 26.38 -6.07
N SER A 336 -4.50 26.34 -7.07
CA SER A 336 -5.57 25.36 -7.23
C SER A 336 -5.74 25.13 -8.74
N THR A 337 -5.47 23.91 -9.21
CA THR A 337 -5.39 23.60 -10.63
C THR A 337 -6.21 22.35 -10.95
N PRO A 338 -7.29 22.47 -11.73
CA PRO A 338 -8.01 21.29 -12.21
C PRO A 338 -7.16 20.53 -13.23
N VAL A 339 -7.19 19.20 -13.14
CA VAL A 339 -6.52 18.26 -14.04
C VAL A 339 -7.50 17.14 -14.41
N SER A 340 -7.39 16.62 -15.62
CA SER A 340 -8.27 15.59 -16.14
C SER A 340 -7.87 14.19 -15.63
N TYR A 341 -6.56 13.96 -15.44
CA TYR A 341 -6.00 12.67 -15.01
C TYR A 341 -4.92 12.89 -13.95
N TRP A 342 -5.05 12.24 -12.81
CA TRP A 342 -4.12 12.33 -11.68
C TRP A 342 -3.63 10.94 -11.26
N MET A 343 -2.31 10.79 -11.22
CA MET A 343 -1.60 9.54 -10.89
C MET A 343 -0.47 9.83 -9.88
N PRO A 344 -0.79 10.01 -8.59
CA PRO A 344 0.18 10.28 -7.52
C PRO A 344 1.09 9.10 -7.24
N PHE A 345 2.35 9.40 -6.93
CA PHE A 345 3.33 8.41 -6.50
C PHE A 345 4.11 8.78 -5.23
N TYR A 346 4.13 10.06 -4.81
CA TYR A 346 4.84 10.45 -3.59
C TYR A 346 4.38 11.79 -3.00
N MET A 347 3.84 11.82 -1.78
CA MET A 347 3.62 13.05 -0.98
C MET A 347 3.05 14.25 -1.78
N GLY A 348 1.95 14.07 -2.50
CA GLY A 348 1.33 15.13 -3.32
C GLY A 348 2.02 15.37 -4.67
N VAL A 349 3.05 14.59 -5.01
CA VAL A 349 3.72 14.55 -6.31
C VAL A 349 3.20 13.36 -7.12
N GLY A 350 2.93 13.62 -8.39
CA GLY A 350 2.40 12.64 -9.32
C GLY A 350 2.48 13.07 -10.76
N MET A 351 1.95 12.24 -11.65
CA MET A 351 1.80 12.51 -13.07
C MET A 351 0.40 13.03 -13.35
N HIS A 352 0.29 14.11 -14.13
CA HIS A 352 -1.00 14.65 -14.57
C HIS A 352 -0.89 15.44 -15.88
N ASP A 353 -2.02 15.67 -16.55
CA ASP A 353 -2.10 16.57 -17.68
C ASP A 353 -1.83 18.04 -17.28
N ALA A 354 -1.17 18.77 -18.16
CA ALA A 354 -0.90 20.20 -17.99
C ALA A 354 -1.39 21.00 -19.19
N THR A 355 -2.71 21.15 -19.30
CA THR A 355 -3.40 21.84 -20.41
C THR A 355 -3.00 23.31 -20.59
N TRP A 356 -2.37 23.91 -19.57
CA TRP A 356 -1.80 25.27 -19.63
C TRP A 356 -0.45 25.34 -20.36
N ARG A 357 0.17 24.19 -20.70
CA ARG A 357 1.44 24.12 -21.42
C ARG A 357 1.20 23.84 -22.90
N SER A 358 2.00 24.50 -23.73
CA SER A 358 2.03 24.27 -25.18
C SER A 358 3.23 23.46 -25.65
N ALA A 359 4.19 23.16 -24.77
CA ALA A 359 5.40 22.41 -25.06
C ALA A 359 5.88 21.62 -23.83
N PHE A 360 6.51 20.48 -24.11
CA PHE A 360 7.05 19.53 -23.13
C PHE A 360 8.47 19.13 -23.51
N GLY A 361 9.22 18.54 -22.57
CA GLY A 361 10.58 18.07 -22.78
C GLY A 361 11.67 19.16 -22.71
N GLY A 362 12.89 18.75 -23.06
CA GLY A 362 14.06 19.63 -23.12
C GLY A 362 14.42 20.25 -21.76
N THR A 363 14.69 21.56 -21.74
CA THR A 363 15.15 22.26 -20.53
C THR A 363 14.07 23.12 -19.87
N ILE A 364 12.79 22.93 -20.24
CA ILE A 364 11.68 23.75 -19.74
C ILE A 364 11.60 23.70 -18.21
N TYR A 365 11.81 22.53 -17.61
CA TYR A 365 11.79 22.33 -16.15
C TYR A 365 12.69 23.30 -15.38
N ALA A 366 13.83 23.69 -15.97
CA ALA A 366 14.81 24.55 -15.32
C ALA A 366 14.31 25.99 -15.10
N THR A 367 13.43 26.50 -15.97
CA THR A 367 12.93 27.88 -15.88
C THR A 367 11.44 27.95 -15.56
N GLY A 368 10.65 27.01 -16.08
CA GLY A 368 9.21 26.90 -15.91
C GLY A 368 8.75 25.50 -15.55
N GLY A 369 9.50 24.77 -14.72
CA GLY A 369 9.07 23.49 -14.14
C GLY A 369 7.89 23.61 -13.19
N SER A 370 7.34 22.47 -12.78
CA SER A 370 6.21 22.37 -11.85
C SER A 370 6.64 22.58 -10.39
N HIS A 371 5.69 22.41 -9.45
CA HIS A 371 5.93 22.36 -8.01
C HIS A 371 6.36 20.98 -7.49
N GLY A 372 6.76 20.06 -8.37
CA GLY A 372 7.20 18.70 -8.05
C GLY A 372 6.60 17.67 -9.00
N CYS A 373 5.35 17.86 -9.43
CA CYS A 373 4.63 16.96 -10.32
C CYS A 373 5.28 16.81 -11.72
N VAL A 374 4.98 15.71 -12.38
CA VAL A 374 5.39 15.45 -13.76
C VAL A 374 4.25 15.84 -14.68
N ASN A 375 4.41 16.97 -15.37
CA ASN A 375 3.41 17.53 -16.25
C ASN A 375 3.45 16.84 -17.62
N LEU A 376 2.31 16.37 -18.11
CA LEU A 376 2.18 15.62 -19.35
C LEU A 376 1.25 16.33 -20.35
N PRO A 377 1.41 16.09 -21.68
CA PRO A 377 0.37 16.42 -22.65
C PRO A 377 -0.96 15.76 -22.29
N LEU A 378 -2.10 16.42 -22.56
CA LEU A 378 -3.43 15.89 -22.18
C LEU A 378 -3.70 14.49 -22.77
N ASP A 379 -3.46 14.31 -24.07
CA ASP A 379 -3.72 13.04 -24.75
C ASP A 379 -2.81 11.93 -24.19
N ALA A 380 -1.55 12.26 -23.88
CA ALA A 380 -0.59 11.35 -23.29
C ALA A 380 -0.96 10.97 -21.85
N ALA A 381 -1.45 11.91 -21.05
CA ALA A 381 -1.93 11.64 -19.70
C ALA A 381 -3.15 10.71 -19.70
N ASN A 382 -4.07 10.87 -20.67
CA ASN A 382 -5.21 9.97 -20.84
C ASN A 382 -4.75 8.53 -21.16
N GLU A 383 -3.84 8.37 -22.13
CA GLU A 383 -3.32 7.05 -22.49
C GLU A 383 -2.52 6.42 -21.35
N LEU A 384 -1.68 7.21 -20.66
CA LEU A 384 -0.95 6.75 -19.49
C LEU A 384 -1.90 6.28 -18.37
N TYR A 385 -2.98 7.02 -18.12
CA TYR A 385 -3.99 6.68 -17.11
C TYR A 385 -4.64 5.32 -17.36
N ASP A 386 -4.89 4.97 -18.62
CA ASP A 386 -5.43 3.65 -18.99
C ASP A 386 -4.38 2.53 -18.88
N LEU A 387 -3.09 2.87 -18.91
CA LEU A 387 -1.99 1.91 -18.81
C LEU A 387 -1.56 1.63 -17.37
N VAL A 388 -1.58 2.63 -16.49
CA VAL A 388 -1.07 2.50 -15.10
C VAL A 388 -2.16 2.08 -14.11
N HIS A 389 -1.77 1.26 -13.14
CA HIS A 389 -2.65 0.78 -12.09
C HIS A 389 -2.12 1.13 -10.70
N VAL A 390 -3.01 1.12 -9.71
CA VAL A 390 -2.63 1.23 -8.30
C VAL A 390 -1.62 0.14 -7.96
N GLY A 391 -0.51 0.54 -7.33
CA GLY A 391 0.59 -0.37 -7.00
C GLY A 391 1.61 -0.58 -8.13
N ASP A 392 1.40 -0.04 -9.33
CA ASP A 392 2.45 -0.04 -10.35
C ASP A 392 3.67 0.74 -9.85
N VAL A 393 4.87 0.25 -10.17
CA VAL A 393 6.10 0.89 -9.73
C VAL A 393 6.40 2.12 -10.58
N VAL A 394 6.80 3.20 -9.92
CA VAL A 394 7.30 4.41 -10.56
C VAL A 394 8.76 4.62 -10.16
N VAL A 395 9.66 4.57 -11.13
CA VAL A 395 11.10 4.81 -10.96
C VAL A 395 11.42 6.17 -11.55
N VAL A 396 11.91 7.08 -10.72
CA VAL A 396 12.29 8.46 -11.08
C VAL A 396 13.80 8.59 -11.07
#